data_AF-A0AB73PCV9-F1
#
_entry.id   AF-A0AB73PCV9-F1
#
_cell.length_a   1.000
_cell.length_b   1.000
_cell.length_c   1.000
_cell.angle_alpha   90.00
_cell.angle_beta   90.00
_cell.angle_gamma   90.00
#
_symmetry.space_group_name_H-M   'P 1'
#
loop_
_entity.id
_entity.type
_entity.pdbx_description
1 polymer ?
#
loop_
_entity_poly.entity_id
_entity_poly.type
_entity_poly.pdbx_seq_one_letter_code
_entity_poly.pdbx_strand_id
1 'polypeptide(L)'
;MFSAEVEPAWSFEAWRALARAGWCAQVEPDDVAWNGGAQGGLLMGQGLLAMPAVVPPPRVSADFMQLAASVLCHRDPQRHAVLYRLLWRVASGEKALLERATDVDVHRLRQWQKAVQRDTHKMKAFVRFRRLPGEEEDFVSWFEPEHWIVDRVAPFFARRFAGMRWAILTPYRSVRWDGQALTFGEGAVRTQVPADDAQETLWRTYYAHIFNPARLNPTMMRQEMPQKYWKNLPEATLLPELIRDAGMRVREMAERAPEPVRRRVPAAPAPLPEAATQSLAQLRTAARDCRRCELWQPATQTVFGEGPDDASVMVIGEQPGDEEDLSGRPFVGPAGRLFNMALGELGVDRETFYVTNAVKHFRFEQRGKRRLHRNPERTHVQACSGWLQAERAHLRPAQIVCLGATAAQAVLGSRFRLMQQRGQWQRLDDGTPVLTTVHPSWVLRQPSTDAREEGYRGFVEDLRQLLDPPPPSSDQSR
;
A
#
# COMPACT_ATOMS: atom_id res chain seq x y z
N MET A 1 40.38 -17.62 22.32
CA MET A 1 39.34 -17.75 21.28
C MET A 1 38.01 -17.95 21.97
N PHE A 2 37.07 -17.05 21.70
CA PHE A 2 35.74 -16.99 22.30
C PHE A 2 34.71 -17.60 21.34
N SER A 3 33.63 -18.13 21.88
CA SER A 3 32.54 -18.69 21.08
C SER A 3 31.27 -17.84 21.19
N ALA A 4 30.56 -17.70 20.06
CA ALA A 4 29.24 -17.10 20.01
C ALA A 4 28.31 -17.91 19.10
N GLU A 5 27.19 -18.32 19.69
CA GLU A 5 26.16 -19.09 19.01
C GLU A 5 24.85 -18.32 19.00
N VAL A 6 24.33 -18.05 17.80
CA VAL A 6 23.11 -17.27 17.60
C VAL A 6 21.96 -18.24 17.35
N GLU A 7 21.04 -18.36 18.32
CA GLU A 7 19.86 -19.20 18.19
C GLU A 7 18.54 -18.40 18.30
N PRO A 8 17.62 -18.56 17.33
CA PRO A 8 17.85 -19.12 15.99
C PRO A 8 18.85 -18.28 15.18
N ALA A 9 19.47 -18.86 14.14
CA ALA A 9 20.59 -18.25 13.41
C ALA A 9 20.33 -16.87 12.78
N TRP A 10 19.07 -16.46 12.62
CA TRP A 10 18.63 -15.15 12.12
C TRP A 10 18.12 -14.20 13.22
N SER A 11 18.25 -14.58 14.49
CA SER A 11 17.77 -13.81 15.64
C SER A 11 18.59 -12.55 15.84
N PHE A 12 17.94 -11.40 15.66
CA PHE A 12 18.55 -10.10 15.90
C PHE A 12 18.89 -9.89 17.37
N GLU A 13 17.99 -10.22 18.29
CA GLU A 13 18.22 -10.00 19.72
C GLU A 13 19.33 -10.91 20.28
N ALA A 14 19.40 -12.17 19.83
CA ALA A 14 20.47 -13.07 20.25
C ALA A 14 21.84 -12.58 19.75
N TRP A 15 21.95 -12.24 18.46
CA TRP A 15 23.19 -11.67 17.93
C TRP A 15 23.55 -10.35 18.61
N ARG A 16 22.58 -9.46 18.85
CA ARG A 16 22.78 -8.18 19.52
C ARG A 16 23.30 -8.35 20.96
N ALA A 17 22.78 -9.32 21.71
CA ALA A 17 23.25 -9.61 23.06
C ALA A 17 24.72 -10.07 23.05
N LEU A 18 25.07 -10.99 22.15
CA LEU A 18 26.44 -11.49 21.99
C LEU A 18 27.41 -10.40 21.53
N ALA A 19 27.03 -9.62 20.50
CA ALA A 19 27.84 -8.53 19.98
C ALA A 19 28.05 -7.43 21.02
N ARG A 20 27.04 -7.12 21.83
CA ARG A 20 27.17 -6.19 22.95
C ARG A 20 28.09 -6.74 24.03
N ALA A 21 27.97 -8.02 24.39
CA ALA A 21 28.82 -8.65 25.39
C ALA A 21 30.30 -8.66 24.93
N GLY A 22 30.57 -9.04 23.68
CA GLY A 22 31.91 -8.98 23.10
C GLY A 22 32.51 -7.58 23.10
N TRP A 23 31.73 -6.56 22.72
CA TRP A 23 32.19 -5.17 22.81
C TRP A 23 32.50 -4.77 24.25
N CYS A 24 31.58 -5.01 25.18
CA CYS A 24 31.76 -4.64 26.58
C CYS A 24 32.97 -5.33 27.21
N ALA A 25 33.24 -6.58 26.85
CA ALA A 25 34.39 -7.35 27.30
C ALA A 25 35.68 -7.03 26.53
N GLN A 26 35.62 -6.12 25.55
CA GLN A 26 36.74 -5.74 24.67
C GLN A 26 37.35 -6.94 23.92
N VAL A 27 36.50 -7.86 23.45
CA VAL A 27 36.93 -9.01 22.64
C VAL A 27 37.00 -8.61 21.17
N GLU A 28 38.18 -8.69 20.56
CA GLU A 28 38.38 -8.32 19.17
C GLU A 28 37.62 -9.24 18.20
N PRO A 29 37.18 -8.75 17.02
CA PRO A 29 36.42 -9.55 16.06
C PRO A 29 37.10 -10.84 15.60
N ASP A 30 38.43 -10.86 15.50
CA ASP A 30 39.20 -12.01 15.05
C ASP A 30 39.32 -13.10 16.12
N ASP A 31 39.05 -12.77 17.39
CA ASP A 31 39.06 -13.72 18.51
C ASP A 31 37.73 -14.45 18.71
N VAL A 32 36.68 -14.11 17.95
CA VAL A 32 35.32 -14.66 18.10
C VAL A 32 34.99 -15.65 16.99
N ALA A 33 34.77 -16.91 17.38
CA ALA A 33 34.22 -17.95 16.51
C ALA A 33 32.68 -17.92 16.56
N TRP A 34 32.05 -17.54 15.44
CA TRP A 34 30.60 -17.51 15.29
C TRP A 34 30.06 -18.85 14.75
N ASN A 35 29.07 -19.43 15.44
CA ASN A 35 28.35 -20.67 15.11
C ASN A 35 29.25 -21.84 14.64
N GLY A 36 30.39 -22.05 15.31
CA GLY A 36 31.20 -23.26 15.16
C GLY A 36 31.66 -23.57 13.74
N GLY A 37 32.26 -22.61 13.02
CA GLY A 37 32.80 -22.82 11.67
C GLY A 37 33.65 -24.10 11.53
N ALA A 38 33.82 -24.60 10.29
CA ALA A 38 34.45 -25.89 9.97
C ALA A 38 35.87 -26.14 10.54
N GLN A 39 36.51 -25.14 11.16
CA GLN A 39 37.81 -25.25 11.86
C GLN A 39 37.71 -25.13 13.39
N GLY A 40 36.54 -24.83 13.97
CA GLY A 40 36.35 -24.51 15.39
C GLY A 40 35.78 -25.63 16.26
N GLY A 41 35.46 -26.80 15.68
CA GLY A 41 34.80 -27.91 16.39
C GLY A 41 35.65 -28.62 17.46
N LEU A 42 36.89 -28.20 17.72
CA LEU A 42 37.82 -28.89 18.62
C LEU A 42 38.30 -28.04 19.82
N LEU A 43 37.92 -26.77 19.91
CA LEU A 43 38.27 -25.90 21.04
C LEU A 43 36.99 -25.27 21.61
N MET A 44 36.55 -25.76 22.77
CA MET A 44 35.44 -25.18 23.54
C MET A 44 35.85 -23.79 24.07
N GLY A 45 35.76 -22.78 23.21
CA GLY A 45 36.05 -21.39 23.57
C GLY A 45 35.05 -20.85 24.58
N GLN A 46 35.51 -19.98 25.49
CA GLN A 46 34.67 -19.34 26.50
C GLN A 46 33.55 -18.54 25.83
N GLY A 47 32.30 -18.69 26.31
CA GLY A 47 31.13 -18.05 25.72
C GLY A 47 31.10 -16.55 25.98
N LEU A 48 30.82 -15.76 24.94
CA LEU A 48 30.84 -14.29 25.01
C LEU A 48 29.89 -13.68 26.07
N LEU A 49 28.74 -14.30 26.34
CA LEU A 49 27.78 -13.80 27.35
C LEU A 49 28.30 -13.92 28.79
N ALA A 50 29.27 -14.78 29.04
CA ALA A 50 29.84 -14.99 30.38
C ALA A 50 31.00 -14.02 30.69
N MET A 51 31.38 -13.17 29.73
CA MET A 51 32.51 -12.27 29.90
C MET A 51 32.15 -11.04 30.73
N PRO A 52 33.03 -10.59 31.65
CA PRO A 52 32.80 -9.39 32.43
C PRO A 52 32.84 -8.15 31.53
N ALA A 53 31.94 -7.20 31.78
CA ALA A 53 31.92 -5.91 31.08
C ALA A 53 33.00 -4.98 31.63
N VAL A 54 33.91 -4.55 30.74
CA VAL A 54 35.03 -3.62 31.02
C VAL A 54 34.72 -2.22 30.49
N VAL A 55 33.96 -2.10 29.39
CA VAL A 55 33.56 -0.82 28.77
C VAL A 55 32.04 -0.67 28.66
N PRO A 56 31.52 0.57 28.55
CA PRO A 56 30.11 0.80 28.27
C PRO A 56 29.68 0.21 26.91
N PRO A 57 28.37 -0.06 26.73
CA PRO A 57 27.85 -0.63 25.50
C PRO A 57 28.06 0.28 24.28
N PRO A 58 28.21 -0.30 23.08
CA PRO A 58 28.51 0.47 21.88
C PRO A 58 27.30 1.34 21.47
N ARG A 59 27.57 2.54 20.95
CA ARG A 59 26.54 3.41 20.36
C ARG A 59 26.59 3.29 18.84
N VAL A 60 25.47 2.92 18.23
CA VAL A 60 25.32 2.80 16.78
C VAL A 60 24.07 3.52 16.28
N SER A 61 24.05 3.87 15.00
CA SER A 61 22.91 4.52 14.35
C SER A 61 21.72 3.57 14.18
N ALA A 62 20.52 4.13 14.04
CA ALA A 62 19.32 3.35 13.70
C ALA A 62 19.48 2.61 12.36
N ASP A 63 20.19 3.20 11.41
CA ASP A 63 20.45 2.61 10.10
C ASP A 63 21.30 1.33 10.20
N PHE A 64 22.31 1.32 11.09
CA PHE A 64 23.08 0.11 11.37
C PHE A 64 22.17 -1.00 11.91
N MET A 65 21.28 -0.68 12.84
CA MET A 65 20.36 -1.65 13.44
C MET A 65 19.41 -2.24 12.40
N GLN A 66 18.87 -1.41 11.49
CA GLN A 66 18.02 -1.87 10.39
C GLN A 66 18.78 -2.73 9.37
N LEU A 67 20.02 -2.36 9.05
CA LEU A 67 20.90 -3.13 8.17
C LEU A 67 21.20 -4.50 8.79
N ALA A 68 21.62 -4.54 10.05
CA ALA A 68 21.92 -5.76 10.78
C ALA A 68 20.71 -6.70 10.84
N ALA A 69 19.53 -6.19 11.22
CA ALA A 69 18.30 -6.98 11.25
C ALA A 69 17.92 -7.57 9.87
N SER A 70 18.30 -6.92 8.77
CA SER A 70 18.10 -7.46 7.42
C SER A 70 19.17 -8.48 7.04
N VAL A 71 20.44 -8.20 7.33
CA VAL A 71 21.57 -9.06 6.95
C VAL A 71 21.56 -10.39 7.70
N LEU A 72 21.13 -10.40 8.97
CA LEU A 72 21.05 -11.64 9.77
C LEU A 72 20.16 -12.71 9.15
N CYS A 73 19.19 -12.32 8.33
CA CYS A 73 18.35 -13.25 7.56
C CYS A 73 19.11 -13.91 6.39
N HIS A 74 20.23 -13.37 5.91
CA HIS A 74 20.97 -13.94 4.77
C HIS A 74 21.63 -15.27 5.15
N ARG A 75 21.73 -16.26 4.25
CA ARG A 75 22.24 -17.62 4.58
C ARG A 75 23.75 -17.76 4.79
N ASP A 76 24.51 -16.73 4.44
CA ASP A 76 25.97 -16.78 4.48
C ASP A 76 26.49 -16.97 5.92
N PRO A 77 27.38 -17.96 6.18
CA PRO A 77 27.88 -18.25 7.53
C PRO A 77 28.73 -17.12 8.12
N GLN A 78 29.35 -16.27 7.30
CA GLN A 78 30.22 -15.18 7.77
C GLN A 78 29.45 -13.94 8.23
N ARG A 79 28.13 -13.88 8.01
CA ARG A 79 27.32 -12.67 8.26
C ARG A 79 27.45 -12.13 9.69
N HIS A 80 27.50 -13.02 10.70
CA HIS A 80 27.59 -12.61 12.10
C HIS A 80 28.95 -12.00 12.43
N ALA A 81 30.01 -12.62 11.93
CA ALA A 81 31.38 -12.15 12.10
C ALA A 81 31.59 -10.80 11.40
N VAL A 82 31.14 -10.65 10.15
CA VAL A 82 31.24 -9.39 9.40
C VAL A 82 30.43 -8.28 10.05
N LEU A 83 29.21 -8.56 10.53
CA LEU A 83 28.42 -7.58 11.28
C LEU A 83 29.09 -7.15 12.59
N TYR A 84 29.73 -8.08 13.31
CA TYR A 84 30.44 -7.78 14.55
C TYR A 84 31.68 -6.94 14.29
N ARG A 85 32.46 -7.26 13.25
CA ARG A 85 33.60 -6.45 12.83
C ARG A 85 33.19 -5.03 12.44
N LEU A 86 32.08 -4.88 11.71
CA LEU A 86 31.56 -3.56 11.36
C LEU A 86 31.08 -2.78 12.61
N LEU A 87 30.40 -3.45 13.56
CA LEU A 87 30.02 -2.85 14.84
C LEU A 87 31.24 -2.31 15.58
N TRP A 88 32.31 -3.13 15.67
CA TRP A 88 33.54 -2.77 16.35
C TRP A 88 34.19 -1.52 15.74
N ARG A 89 34.27 -1.45 14.41
CA ARG A 89 34.82 -0.29 13.69
C ARG A 89 34.01 0.99 13.88
N VAL A 90 32.68 0.90 13.78
CA VAL A 90 31.78 2.04 14.01
C VAL A 90 31.90 2.54 15.45
N ALA A 91 31.90 1.62 16.42
CA ALA A 91 31.99 1.94 17.84
C ALA A 91 33.38 2.47 18.25
N SER A 92 34.44 2.07 17.54
CA SER A 92 35.82 2.56 17.76
C SER A 92 36.10 3.94 17.13
N GLY A 93 35.14 4.53 16.41
CA GLY A 93 35.23 5.92 15.94
C GLY A 93 34.89 6.14 14.47
N GLU A 94 34.76 5.10 13.64
CA GLU A 94 34.39 5.22 12.23
C GLU A 94 32.88 5.46 12.03
N LYS A 95 32.36 6.59 12.53
CA LYS A 95 30.91 6.88 12.56
C LYS A 95 30.24 6.94 11.18
N ALA A 96 30.97 7.37 10.15
CA ALA A 96 30.49 7.47 8.76
C ALA A 96 30.81 6.22 7.91
N LEU A 97 31.21 5.11 8.52
CA LEU A 97 31.64 3.91 7.79
C LEU A 97 30.56 3.39 6.81
N LEU A 98 29.29 3.42 7.22
CA LEU A 98 28.16 2.96 6.39
C LEU A 98 27.92 3.77 5.10
N GLU A 99 28.49 4.98 5.01
CA GLU A 99 28.43 5.85 3.82
C GLU A 99 29.54 5.53 2.82
N ARG A 100 30.61 4.85 3.26
CA ARG A 100 31.77 4.50 2.43
C ARG A 100 31.48 3.26 1.58
N ALA A 101 30.89 3.49 0.39
CA ALA A 101 30.51 2.41 -0.52
C ALA A 101 31.68 1.54 -1.03
N THR A 102 32.92 2.03 -0.94
CA THR A 102 34.14 1.31 -1.34
C THR A 102 34.69 0.37 -0.26
N ASP A 103 34.18 0.44 0.96
CA ASP A 103 34.59 -0.47 2.04
C ASP A 103 34.09 -1.90 1.75
N VAL A 104 34.97 -2.88 1.90
CA VAL A 104 34.70 -4.29 1.53
C VAL A 104 33.57 -4.90 2.36
N ASP A 105 33.52 -4.59 3.66
CA ASP A 105 32.51 -5.13 4.57
C ASP A 105 31.16 -4.45 4.31
N VAL A 106 31.16 -3.13 4.15
CA VAL A 106 29.95 -2.37 3.81
C VAL A 106 29.37 -2.87 2.48
N HIS A 107 30.21 -3.04 1.46
CA HIS A 107 29.79 -3.55 0.15
C HIS A 107 29.13 -4.93 0.28
N ARG A 108 29.76 -5.85 1.01
CA ARG A 108 29.25 -7.20 1.25
C ARG A 108 27.91 -7.19 2.00
N LEU A 109 27.80 -6.41 3.07
CA LEU A 109 26.56 -6.24 3.83
C LEU A 109 25.42 -5.69 2.97
N ARG A 110 25.70 -4.71 2.11
CA ARG A 110 24.70 -4.14 1.18
C ARG A 110 24.26 -5.17 0.12
N GLN A 111 25.16 -6.01 -0.38
CA GLN A 111 24.80 -7.10 -1.29
C GLN A 111 23.87 -8.12 -0.60
N TRP A 112 24.22 -8.57 0.60
CA TRP A 112 23.37 -9.48 1.39
C TRP A 112 22.02 -8.85 1.72
N GLN A 113 21.98 -7.57 2.09
CA GLN A 113 20.74 -6.83 2.31
C GLN A 113 19.85 -6.84 1.07
N LYS A 114 20.40 -6.55 -0.12
CA LYS A 114 19.66 -6.60 -1.40
C LYS A 114 19.15 -8.01 -1.70
N ALA A 115 19.93 -9.06 -1.43
CA ALA A 115 19.49 -10.44 -1.62
C ALA A 115 18.30 -10.81 -0.72
N VAL A 116 18.36 -10.47 0.57
CA VAL A 116 17.25 -10.66 1.53
C VAL A 116 16.01 -9.86 1.13
N GLN A 117 16.17 -8.62 0.67
CA GLN A 117 15.05 -7.79 0.20
C GLN A 117 14.37 -8.37 -1.04
N ARG A 118 15.14 -8.89 -2.00
CA ARG A 118 14.59 -9.58 -3.18
C ARG A 118 13.80 -10.83 -2.77
N ASP A 119 14.35 -11.66 -1.89
CA ASP A 119 13.66 -12.88 -1.42
C ASP A 119 12.39 -12.52 -0.62
N THR A 120 12.46 -11.47 0.21
CA THR A 120 11.28 -10.91 0.90
C THR A 120 10.21 -10.46 -0.09
N HIS A 121 10.58 -9.76 -1.17
CA HIS A 121 9.66 -9.33 -2.20
C HIS A 121 9.03 -10.54 -2.92
N LYS A 122 9.82 -11.54 -3.28
CA LYS A 122 9.35 -12.79 -3.89
C LYS A 122 8.33 -13.50 -3.00
N MET A 123 8.62 -13.67 -1.71
CA MET A 123 7.68 -14.30 -0.78
C MET A 123 6.35 -13.54 -0.76
N LYS A 124 6.38 -12.21 -0.61
CA LYS A 124 5.16 -11.38 -0.63
C LYS A 124 4.38 -11.45 -1.95
N ALA A 125 5.08 -11.53 -3.07
CA ALA A 125 4.50 -11.53 -4.40
C ALA A 125 3.92 -12.89 -4.82
N PHE A 126 4.55 -14.01 -4.40
CA PHE A 126 4.26 -15.35 -4.92
C PHE A 126 3.58 -16.29 -3.93
N VAL A 127 3.54 -15.99 -2.62
CA VAL A 127 2.74 -16.78 -1.67
C VAL A 127 1.26 -16.69 -2.06
N ARG A 128 0.63 -17.86 -2.21
CA ARG A 128 -0.79 -18.01 -2.54
C ARG A 128 -1.41 -18.98 -1.54
N PHE A 129 -2.47 -18.53 -0.89
CA PHE A 129 -3.18 -19.33 0.10
C PHE A 129 -4.20 -20.23 -0.59
N ARG A 130 -4.19 -21.50 -0.18
CA ARG A 130 -5.09 -22.55 -0.67
C ARG A 130 -5.96 -23.00 0.48
N ARG A 131 -7.25 -23.24 0.24
CA ARG A 131 -8.18 -23.72 1.28
C ARG A 131 -7.94 -25.22 1.53
N LEU A 132 -7.92 -25.64 2.79
CA LEU A 132 -7.87 -27.06 3.15
C LEU A 132 -9.25 -27.72 2.97
N PRO A 133 -9.35 -28.96 2.45
CA PRO A 133 -10.62 -29.68 2.39
C PRO A 133 -11.08 -30.03 3.82
N GLY A 134 -12.32 -29.68 4.18
CA GLY A 134 -12.96 -30.09 5.43
C GLY A 134 -13.06 -29.02 6.53
N GLU A 135 -12.38 -27.88 6.41
CA GLU A 135 -12.49 -26.75 7.34
C GLU A 135 -12.76 -25.45 6.57
N GLU A 136 -13.79 -24.68 6.94
CA GLU A 136 -14.25 -23.52 6.17
C GLU A 136 -13.30 -22.30 6.25
N GLU A 137 -12.39 -22.24 7.24
CA GLU A 137 -11.58 -21.04 7.53
C GLU A 137 -10.05 -21.24 7.50
N ASP A 138 -9.56 -22.46 7.25
CA ASP A 138 -8.13 -22.80 7.33
C ASP A 138 -7.47 -22.87 5.94
N PHE A 139 -6.45 -22.03 5.75
CA PHE A 139 -5.69 -21.92 4.50
C PHE A 139 -4.22 -22.32 4.66
N VAL A 140 -3.60 -22.81 3.60
CA VAL A 140 -2.19 -23.21 3.60
C VAL A 140 -1.47 -22.74 2.33
N SER A 141 -0.18 -22.43 2.46
CA SER A 141 0.70 -22.10 1.33
C SER A 141 2.06 -22.76 1.51
N TRP A 142 2.68 -23.18 0.41
CA TRP A 142 4.07 -23.66 0.38
C TRP A 142 4.97 -22.61 -0.26
N PHE A 143 6.09 -22.27 0.40
CA PHE A 143 7.09 -21.37 -0.16
C PHE A 143 8.52 -21.84 0.16
N GLU A 144 9.42 -21.69 -0.81
CA GLU A 144 10.83 -22.06 -0.68
C GLU A 144 11.71 -20.81 -0.70
N PRO A 145 11.95 -20.19 0.47
CA PRO A 145 12.81 -19.02 0.60
C PRO A 145 14.30 -19.36 0.45
N GLU A 146 15.04 -18.47 -0.21
CA GLU A 146 16.50 -18.56 -0.32
C GLU A 146 17.19 -18.20 0.99
N HIS A 147 16.55 -17.39 1.82
CA HIS A 147 17.09 -16.83 3.05
C HIS A 147 16.16 -17.07 4.25
N TRP A 148 16.65 -16.79 5.48
CA TRP A 148 15.88 -16.91 6.72
C TRP A 148 14.93 -15.72 6.92
N ILE A 149 13.93 -15.60 6.04
CA ILE A 149 13.02 -14.46 5.96
C ILE A 149 11.64 -14.70 6.58
N VAL A 150 11.28 -15.93 6.97
CA VAL A 150 9.90 -16.27 7.38
C VAL A 150 9.44 -15.38 8.53
N ASP A 151 10.23 -15.26 9.60
CA ASP A 151 9.89 -14.46 10.79
C ASP A 151 9.79 -12.96 10.46
N ARG A 152 10.63 -12.51 9.51
CA ARG A 152 10.64 -11.12 9.04
C ARG A 152 9.40 -10.79 8.22
N VAL A 153 8.91 -11.74 7.42
CA VAL A 153 7.83 -11.52 6.45
C VAL A 153 6.46 -11.91 6.99
N ALA A 154 6.36 -12.87 7.91
CA ALA A 154 5.09 -13.32 8.48
C ALA A 154 4.17 -12.20 8.99
N PRO A 155 4.65 -11.14 9.67
CA PRO A 155 3.81 -10.03 10.10
C PRO A 155 3.13 -9.27 8.94
N PHE A 156 3.72 -9.28 7.74
CA PHE A 156 3.08 -8.71 6.55
C PHE A 156 1.83 -9.50 6.17
N PHE A 157 1.92 -10.83 6.17
CA PHE A 157 0.77 -11.69 5.87
C PHE A 157 -0.29 -11.62 6.96
N ALA A 158 0.10 -11.57 8.24
CA ALA A 158 -0.84 -11.43 9.36
C ALA A 158 -1.68 -10.15 9.25
N ARG A 159 -1.04 -9.04 8.86
CA ARG A 159 -1.74 -7.77 8.63
C ARG A 159 -2.62 -7.78 7.38
N ARG A 160 -2.16 -8.42 6.29
CA ARG A 160 -2.84 -8.38 4.98
C ARG A 160 -3.98 -9.40 4.86
N PHE A 161 -3.88 -10.50 5.59
CA PHE A 161 -4.80 -11.64 5.60
C PHE A 161 -5.24 -11.95 7.03
N ALA A 162 -5.62 -10.90 7.79
CA ALA A 162 -6.00 -11.02 9.20
C ALA A 162 -7.33 -11.77 9.41
N GLY A 163 -8.24 -11.67 8.43
CA GLY A 163 -9.60 -12.23 8.48
C GLY A 163 -9.71 -13.69 8.03
N MET A 164 -8.60 -14.40 7.93
CA MET A 164 -8.57 -15.84 7.61
C MET A 164 -7.48 -16.50 8.45
N ARG A 165 -7.65 -17.77 8.81
CA ARG A 165 -6.61 -18.57 9.46
C ARG A 165 -5.73 -19.15 8.39
N TRP A 166 -4.42 -19.03 8.52
CA TRP A 166 -3.52 -19.50 7.48
C TRP A 166 -2.20 -20.03 8.00
N ALA A 167 -1.58 -20.92 7.23
CA ALA A 167 -0.24 -21.41 7.47
C ALA A 167 0.64 -21.21 6.22
N ILE A 168 1.86 -20.75 6.42
CA ILE A 168 2.91 -20.76 5.40
C ILE A 168 3.94 -21.80 5.82
N LEU A 169 4.05 -22.83 5.01
CA LEU A 169 4.96 -23.95 5.18
C LEU A 169 6.22 -23.68 4.36
N THR A 170 7.39 -23.78 4.98
CA THR A 170 8.68 -23.72 4.30
C THR A 170 9.60 -24.84 4.78
N PRO A 171 10.67 -25.18 4.03
CA PRO A 171 11.54 -26.30 4.39
C PRO A 171 12.25 -26.18 5.74
N TYR A 172 12.50 -24.95 6.24
CA TYR A 172 13.25 -24.76 7.49
C TYR A 172 12.39 -24.23 8.65
N ARG A 173 11.24 -23.62 8.36
CA ARG A 173 10.37 -23.02 9.37
C ARG A 173 8.96 -22.83 8.85
N SER A 174 7.98 -23.16 9.65
CA SER A 174 6.58 -22.92 9.32
C SER A 174 6.02 -21.83 10.20
N VAL A 175 5.02 -21.12 9.70
CA VAL A 175 4.32 -20.09 10.47
C VAL A 175 2.82 -20.22 10.27
N ARG A 176 2.09 -20.20 11.38
CA ARG A 176 0.63 -20.23 11.42
C ARG A 176 0.11 -18.91 11.99
N TRP A 177 -0.99 -18.43 11.42
CA TRP A 177 -1.81 -17.35 11.93
C TRP A 177 -3.18 -17.91 12.27
N ASP A 178 -3.60 -17.76 13.53
CA ASP A 178 -4.87 -18.26 14.05
C ASP A 178 -5.98 -17.20 14.06
N GLY A 179 -5.71 -15.99 13.54
CA GLY A 179 -6.61 -14.84 13.63
C GLY A 179 -6.22 -13.82 14.70
N GLN A 180 -5.35 -14.20 15.64
CA GLN A 180 -4.91 -13.36 16.76
C GLN A 180 -3.39 -13.26 16.89
N ALA A 181 -2.68 -14.39 16.76
CA ALA A 181 -1.25 -14.50 16.98
C ALA A 181 -0.54 -15.30 15.87
N LEU A 182 0.75 -14.99 15.69
CA LEU A 182 1.65 -15.77 14.85
C LEU A 182 2.34 -16.83 15.71
N THR A 183 2.19 -18.09 15.30
CA THR A 183 2.88 -19.23 15.91
C THR A 183 3.89 -19.77 14.92
N PHE A 184 5.16 -19.82 15.33
CA PHE A 184 6.25 -20.36 14.52
C PHE A 184 6.52 -21.80 14.93
N GLY A 185 6.72 -22.68 13.96
CA GLY A 185 7.02 -24.09 14.14
C GLY A 185 8.16 -24.56 13.25
N GLU A 186 8.43 -25.86 13.30
CA GLU A 186 9.49 -26.47 12.52
C GLU A 186 9.23 -26.43 11.01
N GLY A 187 10.28 -26.74 10.24
CA GLY A 187 10.18 -26.91 8.80
C GLY A 187 9.15 -27.98 8.43
N ALA A 188 8.45 -27.75 7.33
CA ALA A 188 7.46 -28.67 6.79
C ALA A 188 7.97 -29.31 5.50
N VAL A 189 7.29 -30.36 5.04
CA VAL A 189 7.55 -31.00 3.73
C VAL A 189 6.41 -30.69 2.76
N ARG A 190 6.74 -30.53 1.48
CA ARG A 190 5.78 -30.10 0.44
C ARG A 190 4.53 -30.99 0.35
N THR A 191 4.65 -32.28 0.68
CA THR A 191 3.56 -33.26 0.66
C THR A 191 2.43 -32.97 1.66
N GLN A 192 2.64 -32.03 2.59
CA GLN A 192 1.63 -31.61 3.57
C GLN A 192 0.64 -30.55 3.03
N VAL A 193 0.79 -30.10 1.77
CA VAL A 193 -0.13 -29.17 1.10
C VAL A 193 -0.98 -29.91 0.07
N PRO A 194 -2.33 -29.78 0.06
CA PRO A 194 -3.19 -30.44 -0.93
C PRO A 194 -2.81 -30.13 -2.38
N ALA A 195 -3.03 -31.13 -3.26
CA ALA A 195 -2.86 -31.01 -4.71
C ALA A 195 -4.00 -30.19 -5.35
N ASP A 196 -3.66 -29.53 -6.47
CA ASP A 196 -4.49 -28.59 -7.25
C ASP A 196 -5.60 -29.34 -8.01
N ASP A 197 -6.87 -28.91 -7.94
CA ASP A 197 -7.90 -29.47 -8.85
C ASP A 197 -9.08 -28.55 -9.24
N ALA A 198 -9.40 -27.44 -8.54
CA ALA A 198 -10.71 -26.79 -8.76
C ALA A 198 -10.73 -25.35 -9.35
N GLN A 199 -9.63 -24.59 -9.37
CA GLN A 199 -9.62 -23.18 -9.84
C GLN A 199 -8.65 -22.89 -11.01
N GLU A 200 -8.01 -23.91 -11.57
CA GLU A 200 -6.88 -23.77 -12.48
C GLU A 200 -7.27 -23.27 -13.89
N THR A 201 -8.41 -23.72 -14.43
CA THR A 201 -8.81 -23.48 -15.84
C THR A 201 -9.19 -22.02 -16.12
N LEU A 202 -9.91 -21.37 -15.21
CA LEU A 202 -10.33 -19.97 -15.35
C LEU A 202 -9.13 -19.01 -15.33
N TRP A 203 -8.17 -19.28 -14.45
CA TRP A 203 -6.96 -18.46 -14.29
C TRP A 203 -5.97 -18.65 -15.45
N ARG A 204 -5.80 -19.88 -15.94
CA ARG A 204 -5.01 -20.20 -17.14
C ARG A 204 -5.55 -19.50 -18.39
N THR A 205 -6.88 -19.49 -18.55
CA THR A 205 -7.57 -18.78 -19.64
C THR A 205 -7.33 -17.26 -19.56
N TYR A 206 -7.46 -16.67 -18.37
CA TYR A 206 -7.18 -15.25 -18.15
C TYR A 206 -5.72 -14.88 -18.47
N TYR A 207 -4.74 -15.68 -18.00
CA TYR A 207 -3.33 -15.41 -18.23
C TYR A 207 -2.93 -15.49 -19.71
N ALA A 208 -3.44 -16.48 -20.45
CA ALA A 208 -3.20 -16.60 -21.88
C ALA A 208 -3.67 -15.37 -22.67
N HIS A 209 -4.76 -14.72 -22.23
CA HIS A 209 -5.31 -13.53 -22.87
C HIS A 209 -4.58 -12.22 -22.55
N ILE A 210 -3.91 -12.12 -21.39
CA ILE A 210 -3.14 -10.91 -21.00
C ILE A 210 -1.66 -10.98 -21.40
N PHE A 211 -1.17 -12.15 -21.83
CA PHE A 211 0.22 -12.36 -22.22
C PHE A 211 0.56 -11.55 -23.48
N ASN A 212 1.46 -10.57 -23.35
CA ASN A 212 1.90 -9.73 -24.45
C ASN A 212 3.18 -10.30 -25.09
N PRO A 213 3.11 -10.94 -26.28
CA PRO A 213 4.26 -11.58 -26.90
C PRO A 213 5.35 -10.59 -27.34
N ALA A 214 5.01 -9.30 -27.56
CA ALA A 214 5.96 -8.26 -27.94
C ALA A 214 6.80 -7.71 -26.77
N ARG A 215 6.43 -8.03 -25.52
CA ARG A 215 7.19 -7.66 -24.30
C ARG A 215 7.97 -8.84 -23.71
N LEU A 216 8.08 -9.93 -24.46
CA LEU A 216 8.80 -11.11 -24.01
C LEU A 216 10.31 -10.81 -23.95
N ASN A 217 10.86 -10.76 -22.74
CA ASN A 217 12.31 -10.82 -22.52
C ASN A 217 12.63 -12.12 -21.77
N PRO A 218 12.97 -13.21 -22.48
CA PRO A 218 13.20 -14.51 -21.88
C PRO A 218 14.34 -14.53 -20.86
N THR A 219 15.30 -13.60 -21.00
CA THR A 219 16.45 -13.48 -20.09
C THR A 219 16.03 -12.84 -18.77
N MET A 220 15.27 -11.74 -18.83
CA MET A 220 14.74 -11.06 -17.64
C MET A 220 13.66 -11.90 -16.94
N MET A 221 12.81 -12.62 -17.70
CA MET A 221 11.85 -13.57 -17.13
C MET A 221 12.54 -14.71 -16.38
N ARG A 222 13.65 -15.26 -16.89
CA ARG A 222 14.42 -16.30 -16.19
C ARG A 222 15.14 -15.78 -14.94
N GLN A 223 15.55 -14.50 -14.92
CA GLN A 223 16.18 -13.86 -13.77
C GLN A 223 15.18 -13.49 -12.66
N GLU A 224 14.02 -12.94 -13.02
CA GLU A 224 12.98 -12.54 -12.06
C GLU A 224 12.07 -13.71 -11.64
N MET A 225 11.95 -14.74 -12.48
CA MET A 225 11.11 -15.92 -12.25
C MET A 225 11.92 -17.22 -12.37
N PRO A 226 12.70 -17.59 -11.33
CA PRO A 226 13.48 -18.82 -11.32
C PRO A 226 12.61 -20.07 -11.55
N GLN A 227 13.09 -20.99 -12.38
CA GLN A 227 12.36 -22.21 -12.80
C GLN A 227 11.85 -23.08 -11.64
N LYS A 228 12.50 -23.03 -10.47
CA LYS A 228 12.07 -23.74 -9.26
C LYS A 228 10.66 -23.35 -8.78
N TYR A 229 10.22 -22.11 -9.01
CA TYR A 229 8.90 -21.63 -8.59
C TYR A 229 7.77 -21.94 -9.58
N TRP A 230 8.12 -22.41 -10.79
CA TRP A 230 7.16 -22.64 -11.87
C TRP A 230 6.18 -23.78 -11.52
N LYS A 231 6.61 -24.75 -10.73
CA LYS A 231 5.76 -25.88 -10.27
C LYS A 231 4.62 -25.46 -9.33
N ASN A 232 4.58 -24.20 -8.90
CA ASN A 232 3.55 -23.64 -8.02
C ASN A 232 2.69 -22.59 -8.75
N LEU A 233 2.92 -22.38 -10.06
CA LEU A 233 2.25 -21.39 -10.90
C LEU A 233 1.45 -22.11 -12.00
N PRO A 234 0.11 -22.10 -11.97
CA PRO A 234 -0.72 -22.72 -13.02
C PRO A 234 -0.49 -22.14 -14.43
N GLU A 235 0.00 -20.90 -14.53
CA GLU A 235 0.36 -20.23 -15.77
C GLU A 235 1.68 -20.70 -16.37
N ALA A 236 2.56 -21.29 -15.55
CA ALA A 236 3.85 -21.76 -16.02
C ALA A 236 3.74 -22.96 -16.98
N THR A 237 2.62 -23.69 -16.92
CA THR A 237 2.27 -24.74 -17.87
C THR A 237 1.98 -24.19 -19.28
N LEU A 238 1.49 -22.94 -19.37
CA LEU A 238 1.18 -22.28 -20.65
C LEU A 238 2.40 -21.56 -21.26
N LEU A 239 3.41 -21.24 -20.45
CA LEU A 239 4.58 -20.47 -20.87
C LEU A 239 5.36 -21.10 -22.04
N PRO A 240 5.63 -22.42 -22.09
CA PRO A 240 6.37 -23.02 -23.20
C PRO A 240 5.66 -22.85 -24.55
N GLU A 241 4.34 -23.01 -24.58
CA GLU A 241 3.51 -22.80 -25.79
C GLU A 241 3.44 -21.32 -26.14
N LEU A 242 3.16 -20.45 -25.17
CA LEU A 242 3.09 -19.00 -25.38
C LEU A 242 4.42 -18.39 -25.86
N ILE A 243 5.57 -18.90 -25.40
CA ILE A 243 6.90 -18.48 -25.86
C ILE A 243 7.19 -18.99 -27.28
N ARG A 244 6.83 -20.24 -27.58
CA ARG A 244 6.97 -20.83 -28.92
C ARG A 244 6.14 -20.05 -29.94
N ASP A 245 4.91 -19.72 -29.58
CA ASP A 245 3.96 -19.02 -30.44
C ASP A 245 4.20 -17.51 -30.49
N ALA A 246 4.96 -16.94 -29.54
CA ALA A 246 5.21 -15.50 -29.47
C ALA A 246 5.82 -14.95 -30.76
N GLY A 247 6.74 -15.68 -31.39
CA GLY A 247 7.38 -15.27 -32.64
C GLY A 247 6.44 -15.26 -33.85
N MET A 248 5.47 -16.18 -33.90
CA MET A 248 4.42 -16.21 -34.92
C MET A 248 3.40 -15.09 -34.69
N ARG A 249 2.93 -14.92 -33.44
CA ARG A 249 1.97 -13.87 -33.07
C ARG A 249 2.53 -12.47 -33.30
N VAL A 250 3.82 -12.24 -33.05
CA VAL A 250 4.47 -10.94 -33.35
C VAL A 250 4.53 -10.67 -34.85
N ARG A 251 4.76 -11.70 -35.68
CA ARG A 251 4.70 -11.56 -37.16
C ARG A 251 3.29 -11.29 -37.64
N GLU A 252 2.29 -12.05 -37.18
CA GLU A 252 0.87 -11.79 -37.48
C GLU A 252 0.42 -10.39 -37.02
N MET A 253 0.91 -9.90 -35.87
CA MET A 253 0.64 -8.55 -35.39
C MET A 253 1.33 -7.46 -36.23
N ALA A 254 2.49 -7.76 -36.82
CA ALA A 254 3.22 -6.84 -37.70
C ALA A 254 2.68 -6.84 -39.14
N GLU A 255 2.18 -7.98 -39.62
CA GLU A 255 1.57 -8.16 -40.93
C GLU A 255 0.09 -7.70 -40.97
N ARG A 256 -0.57 -7.64 -39.81
CA ARG A 256 -1.85 -6.93 -39.67
C ARG A 256 -1.62 -5.46 -39.99
N ALA A 257 -2.25 -4.97 -41.07
CA ALA A 257 -2.34 -3.54 -41.33
C ALA A 257 -2.79 -2.83 -40.04
N PRO A 258 -2.13 -1.73 -39.64
CA PRO A 258 -2.48 -1.02 -38.41
C PRO A 258 -3.92 -0.54 -38.54
N GLU A 259 -4.85 -1.29 -37.94
CA GLU A 259 -6.15 -0.74 -37.60
C GLU A 259 -5.87 0.49 -36.75
N PRO A 260 -6.44 1.66 -37.10
CA PRO A 260 -6.28 2.84 -36.27
C PRO A 260 -6.64 2.42 -34.86
N VAL A 261 -5.69 2.57 -33.93
CA VAL A 261 -5.91 2.25 -32.52
C VAL A 261 -7.15 3.02 -32.12
N ARG A 262 -8.29 2.32 -32.07
CA ARG A 262 -9.44 2.78 -31.33
C ARG A 262 -8.94 2.77 -29.91
N ARG A 263 -8.35 3.90 -29.48
CA ARG A 263 -8.22 4.21 -28.08
C ARG A 263 -9.64 4.06 -27.57
N ARG A 264 -9.96 2.90 -26.98
CA ARG A 264 -10.99 2.84 -25.95
C ARG A 264 -10.42 3.67 -24.81
N VAL A 265 -10.45 5.00 -25.00
CA VAL A 265 -10.93 5.87 -23.92
C VAL A 265 -12.15 5.11 -23.42
N PRO A 266 -12.17 4.64 -22.16
CA PRO A 266 -13.41 4.16 -21.58
C PRO A 266 -14.45 5.18 -21.99
N ALA A 267 -15.47 4.75 -22.76
CA ALA A 267 -16.51 5.66 -23.19
C ALA A 267 -16.90 6.46 -21.94
N ALA A 268 -16.98 7.79 -22.07
CA ALA A 268 -17.47 8.63 -21.00
C ALA A 268 -18.66 7.88 -20.38
N PRO A 269 -18.65 7.62 -19.07
CA PRO A 269 -19.62 6.72 -18.45
C PRO A 269 -20.99 7.12 -18.93
N ALA A 270 -21.78 6.14 -19.39
CA ALA A 270 -23.05 6.39 -20.05
C ALA A 270 -23.78 7.50 -19.28
N PRO A 271 -24.10 8.64 -19.93
CA PRO A 271 -24.78 9.73 -19.26
C PRO A 271 -26.02 9.15 -18.59
N LEU A 272 -26.31 9.61 -17.37
CA LEU A 272 -27.59 9.28 -16.75
C LEU A 272 -28.68 9.68 -17.76
N PRO A 273 -29.53 8.75 -18.23
CA PRO A 273 -30.30 8.93 -19.47
C PRO A 273 -31.16 10.19 -19.54
N GLU A 274 -31.48 10.80 -18.39
CA GLU A 274 -32.37 11.97 -18.27
C GLU A 274 -31.91 13.01 -17.22
N ALA A 275 -30.64 13.00 -16.81
CA ALA A 275 -30.19 13.78 -15.64
C ALA A 275 -30.29 15.32 -15.76
N ALA A 276 -30.30 15.86 -16.98
CA ALA A 276 -30.31 17.32 -17.18
C ALA A 276 -31.69 17.97 -16.92
N THR A 277 -32.77 17.18 -16.90
CA THR A 277 -34.16 17.67 -16.74
C THR A 277 -34.77 17.29 -15.39
N GLN A 278 -34.03 16.62 -14.52
CA GLN A 278 -34.51 16.13 -13.23
C GLN A 278 -34.17 17.10 -12.09
N SER A 279 -35.06 17.21 -11.10
CA SER A 279 -34.78 17.95 -9.86
C SER A 279 -33.76 17.22 -8.97
N LEU A 280 -33.09 17.92 -8.05
CA LEU A 280 -32.19 17.25 -7.08
C LEU A 280 -32.91 16.18 -6.26
N ALA A 281 -34.21 16.37 -5.97
CA ALA A 281 -35.02 15.36 -5.30
C ALA A 281 -35.21 14.09 -6.15
N GLN A 282 -35.44 14.23 -7.46
CA GLN A 282 -35.56 13.10 -8.39
C GLN A 282 -34.20 12.38 -8.56
N LEU A 283 -33.11 13.14 -8.74
CA LEU A 283 -31.76 12.59 -8.80
C LEU A 283 -31.39 11.84 -7.52
N ARG A 284 -31.71 12.40 -6.35
CA ARG A 284 -31.52 11.75 -5.05
C ARG A 284 -32.30 10.45 -4.96
N THR A 285 -33.53 10.43 -5.46
CA THR A 285 -34.38 9.23 -5.46
C THR A 285 -33.80 8.15 -6.37
N ALA A 286 -33.39 8.51 -7.59
CA ALA A 286 -32.77 7.59 -8.54
C ALA A 286 -31.43 7.05 -8.04
N ALA A 287 -30.67 7.84 -7.27
CA ALA A 287 -29.38 7.43 -6.73
C ALA A 287 -29.49 6.37 -5.62
N ARG A 288 -30.62 6.28 -4.90
CA ARG A 288 -30.81 5.36 -3.76
C ARG A 288 -30.51 3.90 -4.11
N ASP A 289 -30.90 3.48 -5.31
CA ASP A 289 -30.73 2.11 -5.79
C ASP A 289 -29.53 1.95 -6.74
N CYS A 290 -28.59 2.90 -6.72
CA CYS A 290 -27.47 2.92 -7.64
C CYS A 290 -26.52 1.72 -7.43
N ARG A 291 -26.44 0.85 -8.43
CA ARG A 291 -25.53 -0.33 -8.44
C ARG A 291 -24.36 -0.23 -9.43
N ARG A 292 -23.97 0.99 -9.83
CA ARG A 292 -22.96 1.23 -10.89
C ARG A 292 -21.53 0.79 -10.55
N CYS A 293 -21.22 0.55 -9.27
CA CYS A 293 -19.95 -0.03 -8.81
C CYS A 293 -20.20 -0.85 -7.55
N GLU A 294 -19.30 -1.77 -7.21
CA GLU A 294 -19.42 -2.73 -6.10
C GLU A 294 -19.61 -2.11 -4.72
N LEU A 295 -19.32 -0.81 -4.54
CA LEU A 295 -19.45 -0.12 -3.25
C LEU A 295 -20.88 -0.11 -2.69
N TRP A 296 -21.91 -0.31 -3.52
CA TRP A 296 -23.29 -0.40 -3.04
C TRP A 296 -23.52 -1.61 -2.11
N GLN A 297 -22.72 -2.68 -2.26
CA GLN A 297 -22.95 -3.94 -1.54
C GLN A 297 -22.65 -3.83 -0.03
N PRO A 298 -21.47 -3.32 0.40
CA PRO A 298 -21.16 -3.22 1.82
C PRO A 298 -21.63 -1.92 2.48
N ALA A 299 -21.92 -0.87 1.70
CA ALA A 299 -22.42 0.40 2.22
C ALA A 299 -23.84 0.24 2.78
N THR A 300 -24.21 1.05 3.78
CA THR A 300 -25.56 1.00 4.36
C THR A 300 -26.57 1.62 3.42
N GLN A 301 -26.20 2.75 2.81
CA GLN A 301 -27.06 3.46 1.86
C GLN A 301 -26.24 4.41 0.98
N THR A 302 -26.86 4.91 -0.08
CA THR A 302 -26.33 6.05 -0.84
C THR A 302 -26.41 7.32 0.00
N VAL A 303 -25.29 8.05 0.09
CA VAL A 303 -25.24 9.41 0.63
C VAL A 303 -25.14 10.39 -0.53
N PHE A 304 -26.28 10.97 -0.89
CA PHE A 304 -26.37 11.99 -1.94
C PHE A 304 -25.99 13.38 -1.40
N GLY A 305 -25.97 14.40 -2.27
CA GLY A 305 -25.77 15.79 -1.82
C GLY A 305 -26.95 16.37 -1.06
N GLU A 306 -26.65 17.35 -0.20
CA GLU A 306 -27.60 18.08 0.65
C GLU A 306 -27.30 19.59 0.61
N GLY A 307 -28.34 20.40 0.50
CA GLY A 307 -28.31 21.86 0.49
C GLY A 307 -29.46 22.45 -0.34
N PRO A 308 -29.55 23.78 -0.46
CA PRO A 308 -30.53 24.45 -1.31
C PRO A 308 -30.39 24.07 -2.78
N ASP A 309 -31.51 24.01 -3.51
CA ASP A 309 -31.53 23.71 -4.95
C ASP A 309 -30.97 24.86 -5.80
N ASP A 310 -30.78 26.05 -5.21
CA ASP A 310 -30.25 27.28 -5.81
C ASP A 310 -28.90 27.72 -5.20
N ALA A 311 -28.22 26.82 -4.48
CA ALA A 311 -26.95 27.15 -3.83
C ALA A 311 -25.88 27.63 -4.83
N SER A 312 -25.33 28.82 -4.58
CA SER A 312 -24.28 29.41 -5.40
C SER A 312 -22.91 28.75 -5.20
N VAL A 313 -22.72 28.05 -4.08
CA VAL A 313 -21.48 27.34 -3.74
C VAL A 313 -21.75 25.84 -3.64
N MET A 314 -20.99 25.06 -4.41
CA MET A 314 -20.99 23.60 -4.33
C MET A 314 -19.69 23.10 -3.69
N VAL A 315 -19.80 22.33 -2.60
CA VAL A 315 -18.65 21.69 -1.95
C VAL A 315 -18.63 20.20 -2.26
N ILE A 316 -17.46 19.70 -2.65
CA ILE A 316 -17.27 18.31 -3.06
C ILE A 316 -16.18 17.69 -2.20
N GLY A 317 -16.54 16.65 -1.43
CA GLY A 317 -15.62 15.78 -0.71
C GLY A 317 -15.24 14.52 -1.49
N GLU A 318 -14.51 13.61 -0.84
CA GLU A 318 -14.06 12.36 -1.45
C GLU A 318 -15.19 11.31 -1.54
N GLN A 319 -15.68 10.87 -0.39
CA GLN A 319 -16.71 9.85 -0.22
C GLN A 319 -17.35 10.01 1.17
N PRO A 320 -18.49 9.35 1.45
CA PRO A 320 -19.09 9.35 2.77
C PRO A 320 -18.18 8.62 3.78
N GLY A 321 -18.21 9.06 5.04
CA GLY A 321 -17.59 8.34 6.15
C GLY A 321 -18.59 7.44 6.87
N ASP A 322 -18.18 6.96 8.05
CA ASP A 322 -18.96 6.03 8.88
C ASP A 322 -20.27 6.64 9.38
N GLU A 323 -20.21 7.87 9.93
CA GLU A 323 -21.40 8.59 10.42
C GLU A 323 -22.31 9.02 9.26
N GLU A 324 -21.73 9.40 8.12
CA GLU A 324 -22.48 9.77 6.91
C GLU A 324 -23.24 8.59 6.31
N ASP A 325 -22.60 7.41 6.22
CA ASP A 325 -23.21 6.19 5.68
C ASP A 325 -24.40 5.71 6.52
N LEU A 326 -24.36 5.89 7.84
CA LEU A 326 -25.49 5.54 8.72
C LEU A 326 -26.62 6.57 8.67
N SER A 327 -26.28 7.86 8.59
CA SER A 327 -27.25 8.95 8.63
C SER A 327 -27.86 9.28 7.27
N GLY A 328 -27.21 8.89 6.17
CA GLY A 328 -27.60 9.26 4.81
C GLY A 328 -27.24 10.71 4.44
N ARG A 329 -26.53 11.44 5.30
CA ARG A 329 -26.25 12.88 5.15
C ARG A 329 -24.76 13.17 4.98
N PRO A 330 -24.36 14.05 4.07
CA PRO A 330 -22.95 14.35 3.83
C PRO A 330 -22.36 15.27 4.91
N PHE A 331 -21.10 15.04 5.29
CA PHE A 331 -20.34 15.89 6.22
C PHE A 331 -20.99 16.08 7.61
N VAL A 332 -21.51 15.02 8.21
CA VAL A 332 -22.00 15.04 9.61
C VAL A 332 -20.94 14.56 10.61
N GLY A 333 -19.93 13.82 10.14
CA GLY A 333 -18.86 13.24 10.94
C GLY A 333 -17.81 14.24 11.44
N PRO A 334 -16.69 13.75 12.02
CA PRO A 334 -15.64 14.61 12.58
C PRO A 334 -15.06 15.60 11.57
N ALA A 335 -14.90 15.16 10.32
CA ALA A 335 -14.41 15.99 9.23
C ALA A 335 -15.40 17.11 8.88
N GLY A 336 -16.70 16.82 8.88
CA GLY A 336 -17.76 17.80 8.66
C GLY A 336 -17.85 18.82 9.79
N ARG A 337 -17.71 18.38 11.04
CA ARG A 337 -17.65 19.29 12.20
C ARG A 337 -16.48 20.27 12.11
N LEU A 338 -15.30 19.81 11.70
CA LEU A 338 -14.13 20.68 11.49
C LEU A 338 -14.35 21.66 10.32
N PHE A 339 -15.01 21.22 9.24
CA PHE A 339 -15.38 22.09 8.13
C PHE A 339 -16.36 23.19 8.56
N ASN A 340 -17.43 22.82 9.28
CA ASN A 340 -18.42 23.77 9.77
C ASN A 340 -17.82 24.78 10.76
N MET A 341 -16.90 24.33 11.63
CA MET A 341 -16.15 25.20 12.52
C MET A 341 -15.34 26.25 11.74
N ALA A 342 -14.59 25.82 10.71
CA ALA A 342 -13.81 26.72 9.87
C ALA A 342 -14.68 27.74 9.11
N LEU A 343 -15.86 27.33 8.62
CA LEU A 343 -16.81 28.26 8.00
C LEU A 343 -17.36 29.28 9.01
N GLY A 344 -17.71 28.82 10.22
CA GLY A 344 -18.18 29.69 11.30
C GLY A 344 -17.16 30.75 11.71
N GLU A 345 -15.87 30.40 11.77
CA GLU A 345 -14.77 31.36 12.03
C GLU A 345 -14.65 32.43 10.93
N LEU A 346 -15.04 32.10 9.70
CA LEU A 346 -15.04 33.03 8.57
C LEU A 346 -16.36 33.79 8.42
N GLY A 347 -17.35 33.55 9.30
CA GLY A 347 -18.68 34.14 9.19
C GLY A 347 -19.47 33.64 7.98
N VAL A 348 -19.10 32.48 7.42
CA VAL A 348 -19.75 31.89 6.25
C VAL A 348 -20.86 30.95 6.71
N ASP A 349 -22.08 31.21 6.26
CA ASP A 349 -23.22 30.35 6.56
C ASP A 349 -23.21 29.09 5.70
N ARG A 350 -22.98 27.95 6.36
CA ARG A 350 -22.97 26.61 5.75
C ARG A 350 -24.31 26.24 5.12
N GLU A 351 -25.44 26.75 5.60
CA GLU A 351 -26.76 26.39 5.06
C GLU A 351 -26.98 26.88 3.63
N THR A 352 -26.20 27.88 3.21
CA THR A 352 -26.22 28.41 1.83
C THR A 352 -25.49 27.51 0.82
N PHE A 353 -24.80 26.46 1.28
CA PHE A 353 -23.97 25.60 0.43
C PHE A 353 -24.67 24.28 0.07
N TYR A 354 -24.50 23.85 -1.17
CA TYR A 354 -24.78 22.47 -1.55
C TYR A 354 -23.54 21.61 -1.36
N VAL A 355 -23.63 20.56 -0.55
CA VAL A 355 -22.47 19.75 -0.16
C VAL A 355 -22.69 18.31 -0.53
N THR A 356 -21.68 17.72 -1.18
CA THR A 356 -21.74 16.37 -1.72
C THR A 356 -20.35 15.73 -1.77
N ASN A 357 -20.26 14.52 -2.31
CA ASN A 357 -19.01 13.78 -2.48
C ASN A 357 -18.81 13.29 -3.92
N ALA A 358 -17.56 13.10 -4.34
CA ALA A 358 -17.25 12.53 -5.65
C ALA A 358 -17.76 11.09 -5.82
N VAL A 359 -17.79 10.32 -4.72
CA VAL A 359 -18.38 8.98 -4.65
C VAL A 359 -19.53 8.99 -3.63
N LYS A 360 -20.65 8.31 -3.92
CA LYS A 360 -21.87 8.35 -3.09
C LYS A 360 -22.04 7.19 -2.10
N HIS A 361 -21.14 6.20 -2.10
CA HIS A 361 -21.17 5.06 -1.20
C HIS A 361 -19.89 4.99 -0.37
N PHE A 362 -20.01 4.61 0.90
CA PHE A 362 -18.86 4.51 1.78
C PHE A 362 -18.00 3.30 1.45
N ARG A 363 -16.75 3.54 1.05
CA ARG A 363 -15.75 2.47 0.94
C ARG A 363 -15.02 2.29 2.27
N PHE A 364 -15.15 1.11 2.85
CA PHE A 364 -14.48 0.76 4.08
C PHE A 364 -13.99 -0.69 4.09
N GLU A 365 -13.13 -0.97 5.06
CA GLU A 365 -12.72 -2.31 5.44
C GLU A 365 -13.24 -2.59 6.86
N GLN A 366 -13.96 -3.71 7.03
CA GLN A 366 -14.46 -4.12 8.34
C GLN A 366 -13.30 -4.69 9.17
N ARG A 367 -13.04 -4.11 10.35
CA ARG A 367 -12.09 -4.64 11.32
C ARG A 367 -12.76 -4.74 12.69
N GLY A 368 -13.17 -5.95 13.06
CA GLY A 368 -14.00 -6.18 14.24
C GLY A 368 -15.36 -5.48 14.07
N LYS A 369 -15.76 -4.65 15.04
CA LYS A 369 -16.99 -3.84 14.97
C LYS A 369 -16.81 -2.49 14.26
N ARG A 370 -15.59 -2.13 13.84
CA ARG A 370 -15.29 -0.80 13.29
C ARG A 370 -15.19 -0.84 11.77
N ARG A 371 -15.80 0.15 11.11
CA ARG A 371 -15.68 0.40 9.67
C ARG A 371 -14.53 1.36 9.40
N LEU A 372 -13.43 0.84 8.87
CA LEU A 372 -12.23 1.64 8.61
C LEU A 372 -12.26 2.21 7.19
N HIS A 373 -12.29 3.53 7.08
CA HIS A 373 -12.29 4.22 5.79
C HIS A 373 -11.14 3.78 4.88
N ARG A 374 -11.46 3.57 3.60
CA ARG A 374 -10.51 3.32 2.51
C ARG A 374 -10.81 4.29 1.37
N ASN A 375 -9.79 4.94 0.82
CA ASN A 375 -9.97 5.89 -0.28
C ASN A 375 -10.60 5.17 -1.50
N PRO A 376 -11.48 5.82 -2.27
CA PRO A 376 -12.05 5.22 -3.47
C PRO A 376 -10.98 5.04 -4.57
N GLU A 377 -11.19 4.06 -5.44
CA GLU A 377 -10.36 3.88 -6.63
C GLU A 377 -10.84 4.77 -7.77
N ARG A 378 -9.99 4.93 -8.79
CA ARG A 378 -10.35 5.68 -10.00
C ARG A 378 -11.60 5.12 -10.68
N THR A 379 -11.79 3.80 -10.66
CA THR A 379 -12.97 3.12 -11.19
C THR A 379 -14.25 3.52 -10.46
N HIS A 380 -14.20 3.68 -9.13
CA HIS A 380 -15.35 4.15 -8.34
C HIS A 380 -15.70 5.60 -8.68
N VAL A 381 -14.70 6.48 -8.74
CA VAL A 381 -14.91 7.89 -9.11
C VAL A 381 -15.51 7.99 -10.50
N GLN A 382 -15.01 7.20 -11.46
CA GLN A 382 -15.57 7.14 -12.81
C GLN A 382 -17.01 6.64 -12.83
N ALA A 383 -17.31 5.54 -12.13
CA ALA A 383 -18.66 4.98 -12.05
C ALA A 383 -19.67 5.95 -11.38
N CYS A 384 -19.21 6.77 -10.43
CA CYS A 384 -20.06 7.73 -9.73
C CYS A 384 -20.15 9.10 -10.42
N SER A 385 -19.24 9.41 -11.36
CA SER A 385 -19.13 10.73 -11.99
C SER A 385 -20.42 11.25 -12.62
N GLY A 386 -21.27 10.37 -13.14
CA GLY A 386 -22.58 10.74 -13.70
C GLY A 386 -23.49 11.45 -12.68
N TRP A 387 -23.48 11.01 -11.41
CA TRP A 387 -24.24 11.68 -10.35
C TRP A 387 -23.70 13.07 -10.06
N LEU A 388 -22.38 13.21 -9.96
CA LEU A 388 -21.75 14.50 -9.72
C LEU A 388 -21.99 15.48 -10.86
N GLN A 389 -21.95 15.01 -12.10
CA GLN A 389 -22.28 15.80 -13.28
C GLN A 389 -23.75 16.21 -13.28
N ALA A 390 -24.66 15.33 -12.87
CA ALA A 390 -26.09 15.65 -12.75
C ALA A 390 -26.35 16.72 -11.69
N GLU A 391 -25.74 16.60 -10.50
CA GLU A 391 -25.83 17.62 -9.44
C GLU A 391 -25.32 18.97 -9.95
N ARG A 392 -24.15 18.99 -10.62
CA ARG A 392 -23.57 20.22 -11.18
C ARG A 392 -24.43 20.83 -12.29
N ALA A 393 -24.96 20.00 -13.18
CA ALA A 393 -25.78 20.44 -14.30
C ALA A 393 -27.11 21.04 -13.82
N HIS A 394 -27.71 20.47 -12.78
CA HIS A 394 -28.91 21.01 -12.17
C HIS A 394 -28.61 22.33 -11.43
N LEU A 395 -27.63 22.30 -10.52
CA LEU A 395 -27.33 23.40 -9.61
C LEU A 395 -26.71 24.62 -10.31
N ARG A 396 -25.86 24.39 -11.32
CA ARG A 396 -25.05 25.41 -12.01
C ARG A 396 -24.39 26.39 -11.00
N PRO A 397 -23.59 25.86 -10.05
CA PRO A 397 -23.05 26.68 -8.98
C PRO A 397 -22.13 27.77 -9.54
N ALA A 398 -22.19 28.95 -8.92
CA ALA A 398 -21.29 30.07 -9.26
C ALA A 398 -19.83 29.75 -8.92
N GLN A 399 -19.59 28.88 -7.94
CA GLN A 399 -18.25 28.43 -7.56
C GLN A 399 -18.26 27.03 -6.94
N ILE A 400 -17.13 26.32 -7.08
CA ILE A 400 -16.94 24.96 -6.56
C ILE A 400 -15.78 24.93 -5.56
N VAL A 401 -15.94 24.22 -4.45
CA VAL A 401 -14.89 23.94 -3.47
C VAL A 401 -14.61 22.44 -3.42
N CYS A 402 -13.39 22.05 -3.79
CA CYS A 402 -12.95 20.66 -3.71
C CYS A 402 -12.14 20.41 -2.43
N LEU A 403 -12.67 19.56 -1.56
CA LEU A 403 -12.02 19.14 -0.32
C LEU A 403 -11.22 17.86 -0.59
N GLY A 404 -9.91 18.00 -0.80
CA GLY A 404 -8.99 16.89 -1.02
C GLY A 404 -8.75 16.53 -2.49
N ALA A 405 -7.80 15.61 -2.68
CA ALA A 405 -7.26 15.31 -4.01
C ALA A 405 -8.25 14.57 -4.90
N THR A 406 -9.04 13.66 -4.33
CA THR A 406 -10.03 12.88 -5.07
C THR A 406 -11.14 13.78 -5.63
N ALA A 407 -11.66 14.69 -4.80
CA ALA A 407 -12.65 15.68 -5.23
C ALA A 407 -12.09 16.57 -6.36
N ALA A 408 -10.88 17.12 -6.15
CA ALA A 408 -10.24 17.98 -7.13
C ALA A 408 -9.98 17.25 -8.46
N GLN A 409 -9.53 16.00 -8.42
CA GLN A 409 -9.31 15.19 -9.63
C GLN A 409 -10.60 14.78 -10.34
N ALA A 410 -11.70 14.62 -9.61
CA ALA A 410 -13.01 14.34 -10.20
C ALA A 410 -13.56 15.53 -10.99
N VAL A 411 -13.18 16.76 -10.60
CA VAL A 411 -13.67 18.02 -11.20
C VAL A 411 -12.69 18.59 -12.23
N LEU A 412 -11.41 18.68 -11.89
CA LEU A 412 -10.34 19.30 -12.70
C LEU A 412 -9.53 18.28 -13.52
N GLY A 413 -9.83 16.99 -13.38
CA GLY A 413 -9.20 15.90 -14.11
C GLY A 413 -8.00 15.27 -13.43
N SER A 414 -7.66 14.07 -13.91
CA SER A 414 -6.72 13.14 -13.25
C SER A 414 -5.27 13.61 -13.11
N ARG A 415 -4.87 14.69 -13.79
CA ARG A 415 -3.51 15.26 -13.74
C ARG A 415 -3.34 16.28 -12.62
N PHE A 416 -4.42 16.74 -12.00
CA PHE A 416 -4.39 17.76 -10.96
C PHE A 416 -3.58 17.33 -9.72
N ARG A 417 -2.78 18.26 -9.17
CA ARG A 417 -1.88 18.02 -8.03
C ARG A 417 -2.23 18.96 -6.86
N LEU A 418 -3.05 18.47 -5.92
CA LEU A 418 -3.57 19.27 -4.80
C LEU A 418 -2.50 20.05 -4.04
N MET A 419 -1.44 19.39 -3.57
CA MET A 419 -0.43 20.05 -2.71
C MET A 419 0.33 21.19 -3.40
N GLN A 420 0.33 21.25 -4.73
CA GLN A 420 0.99 22.31 -5.50
C GLN A 420 0.06 23.49 -5.80
N GLN A 421 -1.25 23.28 -5.76
CA GLN A 421 -2.26 24.20 -6.30
C GLN A 421 -3.37 24.56 -5.29
N ARG A 422 -3.29 24.05 -4.05
CA ARG A 422 -4.25 24.39 -2.99
C ARG A 422 -4.22 25.89 -2.66
N GLY A 423 -5.38 26.42 -2.29
CA GLY A 423 -5.54 27.87 -2.02
C GLY A 423 -5.52 28.75 -3.26
N GLN A 424 -5.43 28.19 -4.47
CA GLN A 424 -5.48 28.92 -5.73
C GLN A 424 -6.75 28.59 -6.50
N TRP A 425 -7.37 29.62 -7.08
CA TRP A 425 -8.51 29.46 -7.96
C TRP A 425 -8.09 28.84 -9.30
N GLN A 426 -8.78 27.77 -9.67
CA GLN A 426 -8.71 27.16 -11.00
C GLN A 426 -10.01 27.48 -11.76
N ARG A 427 -10.05 27.19 -13.06
CA ARG A 427 -11.28 27.34 -13.86
C ARG A 427 -11.57 26.05 -14.62
N LEU A 428 -12.87 25.76 -14.74
CA LEU A 428 -13.38 24.75 -15.66
C LEU A 428 -13.55 25.35 -17.06
N ASP A 429 -13.78 24.47 -18.03
CA ASP A 429 -14.01 24.86 -19.43
C ASP A 429 -15.25 25.76 -19.59
N ASP A 430 -16.24 25.61 -18.70
CA ASP A 430 -17.44 26.46 -18.62
C ASP A 430 -17.23 27.79 -17.86
N GLY A 431 -15.98 28.05 -17.44
CA GLY A 431 -15.60 29.27 -16.72
C GLY A 431 -15.81 29.23 -15.21
N THR A 432 -16.45 28.18 -14.68
CA THR A 432 -16.76 28.06 -13.24
C THR A 432 -15.46 28.04 -12.42
N PRO A 433 -15.31 28.96 -11.44
CA PRO A 433 -14.15 28.98 -10.56
C PRO A 433 -14.17 27.80 -9.57
N VAL A 434 -13.01 27.17 -9.40
CA VAL A 434 -12.81 26.02 -8.52
C VAL A 434 -11.70 26.31 -7.53
N LEU A 435 -12.06 26.39 -6.25
CA LEU A 435 -11.12 26.44 -5.15
C LEU A 435 -10.80 25.01 -4.70
N THR A 436 -9.53 24.73 -4.42
CA THR A 436 -9.11 23.42 -3.90
C THR A 436 -8.36 23.57 -2.59
N THR A 437 -8.62 22.68 -1.63
CA THR A 437 -7.95 22.67 -0.32
C THR A 437 -7.78 21.25 0.19
N VAL A 438 -7.03 21.08 1.28
CA VAL A 438 -6.90 19.78 1.95
C VAL A 438 -8.26 19.31 2.47
N HIS A 439 -8.46 18.00 2.51
CA HIS A 439 -9.67 17.45 3.12
C HIS A 439 -9.61 17.63 4.66
N PRO A 440 -10.69 18.01 5.36
CA PRO A 440 -10.70 18.19 6.82
C PRO A 440 -10.18 16.97 7.60
N SER A 441 -10.48 15.76 7.12
CA SER A 441 -9.95 14.52 7.72
C SER A 441 -8.41 14.37 7.62
N TRP A 442 -7.74 15.05 6.69
CA TRP A 442 -6.28 15.11 6.65
C TRP A 442 -5.72 15.95 7.82
N VAL A 443 -6.40 17.05 8.18
CA VAL A 443 -6.05 17.87 9.35
C VAL A 443 -6.20 17.03 10.63
N LEU A 444 -7.33 16.34 10.79
CA LEU A 444 -7.59 15.48 11.96
C LEU A 444 -6.61 14.31 12.13
N ARG A 445 -5.92 13.90 11.06
CA ARG A 445 -4.97 12.77 11.06
C ARG A 445 -3.50 13.19 11.19
N GLN A 446 -3.22 14.48 11.39
CA GLN A 446 -1.84 14.92 11.64
C GLN A 446 -1.29 14.29 12.93
N PRO A 447 0.01 13.92 12.95
CA PRO A 447 0.59 13.09 14.02
C PRO A 447 0.79 13.83 15.35
N SER A 448 0.89 15.16 15.31
CA SER A 448 1.15 16.01 16.47
C SER A 448 0.15 17.15 16.54
N THR A 449 -0.07 17.70 17.74
CA THR A 449 -0.94 18.86 17.96
C THR A 449 -0.51 20.06 17.12
N ASP A 450 0.78 20.41 17.11
CA ASP A 450 1.30 21.56 16.36
C ASP A 450 1.05 21.42 14.85
N ALA A 451 1.38 20.26 14.26
CA ALA A 451 1.07 19.97 12.85
C ALA A 451 -0.43 20.00 12.54
N ARG A 452 -1.29 19.61 13.49
CA ARG A 452 -2.75 19.71 13.35
C ARG A 452 -3.21 21.15 13.35
N GLU A 453 -2.68 21.99 14.24
CA GLU A 453 -2.97 23.43 14.30
C GLU A 453 -2.48 24.17 13.06
N GLU A 454 -1.28 23.86 12.58
CA GLU A 454 -0.74 24.40 11.33
C GLU A 454 -1.58 23.97 10.13
N GLY A 455 -1.93 22.68 10.06
CA GLY A 455 -2.81 22.14 9.03
C GLY A 455 -4.21 22.78 9.06
N TYR A 456 -4.75 23.06 10.25
CA TYR A 456 -6.02 23.75 10.43
C TYR A 456 -5.94 25.21 9.97
N ARG A 457 -4.90 25.94 10.38
CA ARG A 457 -4.67 27.32 9.97
C ARG A 457 -4.56 27.45 8.46
N GLY A 458 -3.79 26.56 7.82
CA GLY A 458 -3.68 26.51 6.37
C GLY A 458 -5.01 26.15 5.69
N PHE A 459 -5.84 25.31 6.31
CA PHE A 459 -7.17 24.97 5.80
C PHE A 459 -8.13 26.17 5.84
N VAL A 460 -8.16 26.90 6.97
CA VAL A 460 -8.94 28.15 7.12
C VAL A 460 -8.45 29.22 6.14
N GLU A 461 -7.14 29.34 5.93
CA GLU A 461 -6.56 30.29 4.96
C GLU A 461 -7.05 30.03 3.53
N ASP A 462 -7.04 28.77 3.09
CA ASP A 462 -7.58 28.42 1.78
C ASP A 462 -9.08 28.76 1.70
N LEU A 463 -9.87 28.43 2.74
CA LEU A 463 -11.31 28.70 2.75
C LEU A 463 -11.63 30.19 2.79
N ARG A 464 -10.75 31.05 3.34
CA ARG A 464 -10.92 32.50 3.32
C ARG A 464 -11.04 33.05 1.90
N GLN A 465 -10.45 32.38 0.90
CA GLN A 465 -10.60 32.75 -0.51
C GLN A 465 -12.07 32.78 -0.97
N LEU A 466 -12.98 32.09 -0.27
CA LEU A 466 -14.43 32.15 -0.54
C LEU A 466 -15.05 33.53 -0.33
N LEU A 467 -14.42 34.39 0.45
CA LEU A 467 -14.90 35.74 0.72
C LEU A 467 -14.64 36.71 -0.45
N ASP A 468 -13.69 36.37 -1.33
CA ASP A 468 -13.34 37.17 -2.51
C ASP A 468 -13.14 36.25 -3.74
N PRO A 469 -14.22 35.65 -4.26
CA PRO A 469 -14.13 34.76 -5.41
C PRO A 469 -13.88 35.55 -6.70
N PRO A 470 -13.09 35.00 -7.64
CA PRO A 470 -12.86 35.65 -8.92
C PRO A 470 -14.19 35.73 -9.69
N PRO A 471 -14.39 36.79 -10.50
CA PRO A 471 -15.64 36.97 -11.24
C PRO A 471 -15.90 35.77 -12.18
N PRO A 472 -17.17 35.38 -12.37
CA PRO A 472 -17.52 34.41 -13.41
C PRO A 472 -17.06 34.95 -14.77
N SER A 473 -16.46 34.10 -15.62
CA SER A 473 -16.00 34.57 -16.93
C SER A 473 -17.21 34.98 -17.77
N SER A 474 -17.15 36.18 -18.35
CA SER A 474 -18.23 36.83 -19.11
C SER A 474 -18.51 36.23 -20.50
N ASP A 475 -18.30 34.92 -20.69
CA ASP A 475 -18.40 34.26 -22.01
C ASP A 475 -19.60 33.29 -22.11
N GLN A 476 -20.69 33.61 -21.39
CA GLN A 476 -21.99 32.98 -21.62
C GLN A 476 -22.79 33.77 -22.65
N SER A 477 -22.31 33.75 -23.89
CA SER A 477 -23.13 34.07 -25.06
C SER A 477 -22.60 33.33 -26.28
N ARG A 478 -23.03 32.08 -26.45
CA ARG A 478 -23.37 31.45 -27.74
C ARG A 478 -24.01 30.09 -27.57
#